data_AF-B9CLK6-F1
#
_entry.id   AF-B9CLK6-F1
#
_cell.length_a   1.000
_cell.length_b   1.000
_cell.length_c   1.000
_cell.angle_alpha   90.00
_cell.angle_beta   90.00
_cell.angle_gamma   90.00
#
_symmetry.space_group_name_H-M   'P 1'
#
loop_
_entity.id
_entity.type
_entity.pdbx_description
1 polymer ?
#
loop_
_entity_poly.entity_id
_entity_poly.type
_entity_poly.pdbx_seq_one_letter_code
_entity_poly.pdbx_strand_id
1 'polypeptide(L)'
;MPDQRSFYDYEGFVDKFKPKKTTDDCYTPQPIYDAILEWCRHEYDIPADAPIVRPFKPGGDYQCTAYPEGCYVVDNPPFSILAEIRRWYLARGIKYFLFAPAMTIFGSKIDDCAICAGASIVYANGAEVRTSFVTNLAGDYVAMSVPGLRRVIDDAMEALAATEKKELPRYEYPDNVVTASMLNELSKGGEAVRIGRRSSAKIARLDAQTSIKKSIFGSGFLVGSAKASDIAKAKAKAKAKAKAKAAPLVFELSQRERAIIDILDRKGGE
;
A
#
# COMPACT_ATOMS: atom_id res chain seq x y z
N MET A 1 -51.59 -17.49 -10.52
CA MET A 1 -50.62 -16.90 -11.45
C MET A 1 -49.73 -15.94 -10.64
N PRO A 2 -48.54 -16.35 -10.18
CA PRO A 2 -47.57 -15.42 -9.62
C PRO A 2 -46.69 -14.86 -10.74
N ASP A 3 -46.58 -13.54 -10.72
CA ASP A 3 -45.78 -12.66 -11.57
C ASP A 3 -44.31 -13.09 -11.64
N GLN A 4 -43.87 -13.55 -12.82
CA GLN A 4 -42.47 -13.79 -13.14
C GLN A 4 -41.83 -12.51 -13.65
N ARG A 5 -41.23 -11.73 -12.74
CA ARG A 5 -40.16 -10.79 -13.08
C ARG A 5 -39.06 -10.80 -12.02
N SER A 6 -38.17 -11.79 -12.10
CA SER A 6 -36.77 -11.55 -11.73
C SER A 6 -35.96 -11.63 -13.02
N PHE A 7 -35.83 -10.50 -13.70
CA PHE A 7 -34.71 -10.32 -14.62
C PHE A 7 -33.45 -10.40 -13.75
N TYR A 8 -32.87 -11.60 -13.75
CA TYR A 8 -31.49 -11.78 -13.36
C TYR A 8 -30.69 -10.77 -14.18
N ASP A 9 -30.07 -9.84 -13.47
CA ASP A 9 -29.13 -8.87 -14.01
C ASP A 9 -28.01 -9.65 -14.71
N TYR A 10 -28.22 -9.86 -16.02
CA TYR A 10 -27.33 -10.61 -16.89
C TYR A 10 -25.96 -9.91 -16.95
N GLU A 11 -25.95 -8.58 -16.83
CA GLU A 11 -24.73 -7.78 -16.75
C GLU A 11 -23.94 -8.09 -15.46
N GLY A 12 -24.63 -8.15 -14.30
CA GLY A 12 -24.03 -8.56 -13.03
C GLY A 12 -23.59 -10.03 -12.96
N PHE A 13 -24.16 -10.91 -13.79
CA PHE A 13 -23.72 -12.31 -13.93
C PHE A 13 -22.49 -12.41 -14.84
N VAL A 14 -22.47 -11.69 -15.96
CA VAL A 14 -21.32 -11.63 -16.89
C VAL A 14 -20.10 -10.99 -16.22
N ASP A 15 -20.29 -10.00 -15.34
CA ASP A 15 -19.20 -9.37 -14.58
C ASP A 15 -18.45 -10.33 -13.64
N LYS A 16 -19.08 -11.42 -13.19
CA LYS A 16 -18.41 -12.45 -12.36
C LYS A 16 -17.49 -13.37 -13.15
N PHE A 17 -17.67 -13.46 -14.47
CA PHE A 17 -16.84 -14.26 -15.38
C PHE A 17 -15.83 -13.43 -16.15
N LYS A 18 -15.89 -12.09 -16.07
CA LYS A 18 -14.76 -11.25 -16.48
C LYS A 18 -13.56 -11.63 -15.61
N PRO A 19 -12.39 -11.91 -16.21
CA PRO A 19 -11.17 -12.13 -15.43
C PRO A 19 -11.05 -11.01 -14.40
N LYS A 20 -10.86 -11.35 -13.12
CA LYS A 20 -10.58 -10.33 -12.10
C LYS A 20 -9.41 -9.53 -12.63
N LYS A 21 -9.58 -8.22 -12.83
CA LYS A 21 -8.46 -7.32 -13.12
C LYS A 21 -7.44 -7.58 -12.03
N THR A 22 -6.38 -8.28 -12.37
CA THR A 22 -5.29 -8.50 -11.43
C THR A 22 -4.63 -7.14 -11.21
N THR A 23 -4.00 -6.94 -10.05
CA THR A 23 -3.22 -5.72 -9.77
C THR A 23 -2.19 -5.41 -10.87
N ASP A 24 -1.84 -6.41 -11.68
CA ASP A 24 -1.01 -6.36 -12.88
C ASP A 24 -1.56 -5.50 -14.04
N ASP A 25 -2.86 -5.14 -14.05
CA ASP A 25 -3.50 -4.34 -15.13
C ASP A 25 -3.78 -2.87 -14.77
N CYS A 26 -3.26 -2.40 -13.64
CA CYS A 26 -3.69 -1.13 -13.06
C CYS A 26 -2.66 -0.02 -13.28
N TYR A 27 -3.14 1.07 -13.89
CA TYR A 27 -2.35 2.27 -14.08
C TYR A 27 -1.96 2.89 -12.74
N THR A 28 -0.69 3.24 -12.61
CA THR A 28 -0.20 4.14 -11.56
C THR A 28 -0.90 5.49 -11.72
N PRO A 29 -1.46 6.08 -10.64
CA PRO A 29 -2.06 7.40 -10.73
C PRO A 29 -1.05 8.41 -11.29
N GLN A 30 -1.47 9.25 -12.24
CA GLN A 30 -0.56 10.10 -13.00
C GLN A 30 0.32 10.99 -12.11
N PRO A 31 -0.19 11.68 -11.05
CA PRO A 31 0.66 12.49 -10.17
C PRO A 31 1.77 11.69 -9.47
N ILE A 32 1.51 10.42 -9.14
CA ILE A 32 2.47 9.53 -8.51
C ILE A 32 3.54 9.09 -9.51
N TYR A 33 3.10 8.73 -10.72
CA TYR A 33 4.01 8.41 -11.81
C TYR A 33 4.94 9.57 -12.15
N ASP A 34 4.41 10.77 -12.27
CA ASP A 34 5.18 11.99 -12.60
C ASP A 34 6.22 12.29 -11.53
N ALA A 35 5.84 12.19 -10.25
CA ALA A 35 6.76 12.38 -9.13
C ALA A 35 7.91 11.35 -9.13
N ILE A 36 7.62 10.08 -9.44
CA ILE A 36 8.63 9.02 -9.55
C ILE A 36 9.55 9.28 -10.75
N LEU A 37 8.99 9.64 -11.90
CA LEU A 37 9.77 9.93 -13.11
C LEU A 37 10.70 11.12 -12.89
N GLU A 38 10.22 12.20 -12.27
CA GLU A 38 11.04 13.37 -11.95
C GLU A 38 12.17 13.01 -10.98
N TRP A 39 11.88 12.21 -9.96
CA TRP A 39 12.91 11.70 -9.06
C TRP A 39 13.96 10.86 -9.82
N CYS A 40 13.53 9.97 -10.72
CA CYS A 40 14.45 9.17 -11.53
C CYS A 40 15.33 10.05 -12.44
N ARG A 41 14.77 11.14 -12.99
CA ARG A 41 15.52 12.09 -13.81
C ARG A 41 16.64 12.75 -13.04
N HIS A 42 16.36 13.18 -11.81
CA HIS A 42 17.36 13.77 -10.94
C HIS A 42 18.39 12.74 -10.45
N GLU A 43 17.96 11.56 -10.01
CA GLU A 43 18.86 10.57 -9.40
C GLU A 43 19.82 9.92 -10.41
N TYR A 44 19.35 9.67 -11.63
CA TYR A 44 20.11 8.92 -12.65
C TYR A 44 20.52 9.78 -13.84
N ASP A 45 20.48 11.11 -13.69
CA ASP A 45 20.83 12.09 -14.73
C ASP A 45 20.14 11.80 -16.08
N ILE A 46 18.86 11.39 -16.04
CA ILE A 46 18.10 11.09 -17.27
C ILE A 46 17.80 12.42 -17.98
N PRO A 47 18.26 12.63 -19.23
CA PRO A 47 18.05 13.88 -19.94
C PRO A 47 16.57 14.23 -20.09
N ALA A 48 16.26 15.53 -20.05
CA ALA A 48 14.87 15.98 -20.06
C ALA A 48 14.12 15.62 -21.35
N ASP A 49 14.85 15.52 -22.46
CA ASP A 49 14.41 15.16 -23.81
C ASP A 49 14.55 13.66 -24.11
N ALA A 50 15.13 12.87 -23.20
CA ALA A 50 15.27 11.43 -23.39
C ALA A 50 13.89 10.75 -23.54
N PRO A 51 13.70 9.88 -24.54
CA PRO A 51 12.43 9.19 -24.73
C PRO A 51 12.09 8.29 -23.53
N ILE A 52 10.92 8.50 -22.92
CA ILE A 52 10.39 7.62 -21.86
C ILE A 52 9.39 6.64 -22.49
N VAL A 53 9.70 5.35 -22.43
CA VAL A 53 8.87 4.28 -23.01
C VAL A 53 8.05 3.62 -21.91
N ARG A 54 6.74 3.50 -22.15
CA ARG A 54 5.77 2.87 -21.24
C ARG A 54 5.03 1.72 -21.93
N PRO A 55 5.63 0.53 -22.00
CA PRO A 55 5.08 -0.58 -22.78
C PRO A 55 3.96 -1.32 -22.05
N PHE A 56 3.80 -1.14 -20.74
CA PHE A 56 2.86 -1.91 -19.93
C PHE A 56 1.51 -1.19 -19.85
N LYS A 57 0.71 -1.41 -20.88
CA LYS A 57 -0.70 -1.04 -20.96
C LYS A 57 -1.54 -2.29 -21.19
N PRO A 58 -2.84 -2.30 -20.84
CA PRO A 58 -3.71 -3.44 -21.11
C PRO A 58 -3.64 -3.88 -22.58
N GLY A 59 -3.33 -5.15 -22.80
CA GLY A 59 -3.13 -5.74 -24.14
C GLY A 59 -1.84 -5.31 -24.86
N GLY A 60 -0.93 -4.62 -24.16
CA GLY A 60 0.39 -4.25 -24.67
C GLY A 60 1.35 -5.44 -24.72
N ASP A 61 2.24 -5.44 -25.71
CA ASP A 61 3.34 -6.37 -25.82
C ASP A 61 4.65 -5.59 -25.76
N TYR A 62 5.37 -5.74 -24.64
CA TYR A 62 6.63 -5.06 -24.43
C TYR A 62 7.70 -5.54 -25.42
N GLN A 63 7.62 -6.78 -25.90
CA GLN A 63 8.60 -7.30 -26.87
C GLN A 63 8.40 -6.75 -28.28
N CYS A 64 7.16 -6.38 -28.63
CA CYS A 64 6.82 -5.72 -29.90
C CYS A 64 6.85 -4.18 -29.82
N THR A 65 7.18 -3.60 -28.66
CA THR A 65 7.27 -2.15 -28.50
C THR A 65 8.57 -1.61 -29.10
N ALA A 66 8.52 -0.45 -29.75
CA ALA A 66 9.71 0.23 -30.23
C ALA A 66 10.47 0.89 -29.06
N TYR A 67 11.78 0.67 -29.01
CA TYR A 67 12.70 1.27 -28.04
C TYR A 67 13.69 2.16 -28.80
N PRO A 68 13.42 3.47 -28.93
CA PRO A 68 14.34 4.41 -29.58
C PRO A 68 15.71 4.43 -28.90
N GLU A 69 16.74 4.83 -29.64
CA GLU A 69 18.07 5.02 -29.08
C GLU A 69 18.03 6.02 -27.91
N GLY A 70 18.76 5.70 -26.83
CA GLY A 70 18.81 6.55 -25.63
C GLY A 70 17.52 6.55 -24.79
N CYS A 71 16.54 5.69 -25.07
CA CYS A 71 15.31 5.65 -24.29
C CYS A 71 15.49 5.02 -22.90
N TYR A 72 14.55 5.35 -22.01
CA TYR A 72 14.43 4.79 -20.67
C TYR A 72 13.02 4.24 -20.48
N VAL A 73 12.92 3.07 -19.87
CA VAL A 73 11.63 2.51 -19.44
C VAL A 73 11.38 2.88 -17.99
N VAL A 74 10.43 3.77 -17.73
CA VAL A 74 9.94 4.04 -16.38
C VAL A 74 8.48 3.63 -16.37
N ASP A 75 8.15 2.48 -15.78
CA ASP A 75 6.78 1.97 -15.92
C ASP A 75 6.42 0.89 -14.89
N ASN A 76 5.12 0.59 -14.80
CA ASN A 76 4.55 -0.41 -13.89
C ASN A 76 4.24 -1.72 -14.63
N PRO A 77 5.15 -2.72 -14.63
CA PRO A 77 4.91 -3.98 -15.32
C PRO A 77 3.95 -4.90 -14.56
N PRO A 78 3.37 -5.91 -15.24
CA PRO A 78 2.76 -7.05 -14.55
C PRO A 78 3.82 -7.76 -13.67
N PHE A 79 3.56 -7.83 -12.36
CA PHE A 79 4.54 -8.35 -11.41
C PHE A 79 4.77 -9.86 -11.57
N SER A 80 3.77 -10.58 -12.09
CA SER A 80 3.83 -12.01 -12.39
C SER A 80 4.93 -12.41 -13.38
N ILE A 81 5.32 -11.52 -14.30
CA ILE A 81 6.38 -11.76 -15.31
C ILE A 81 7.55 -10.77 -15.18
N LEU A 82 7.66 -10.05 -14.06
CA LEU A 82 8.69 -9.04 -13.83
C LEU A 82 10.12 -9.59 -14.02
N ALA A 83 10.38 -10.83 -13.60
CA ALA A 83 11.68 -11.47 -13.77
C ALA A 83 12.03 -11.73 -15.25
N GLU A 84 11.04 -12.07 -16.08
CA GLU A 84 11.22 -12.24 -17.52
C GLU A 84 11.54 -10.90 -18.19
N ILE A 85 10.75 -9.87 -17.88
CA ILE A 85 10.92 -8.51 -18.39
C ILE A 85 12.32 -7.97 -18.10
N ARG A 86 12.77 -8.07 -16.85
CA ARG A 86 14.10 -7.59 -16.42
C ARG A 86 15.23 -8.26 -17.21
N ARG A 87 15.18 -9.59 -17.36
CA ARG A 87 16.17 -10.34 -18.16
C ARG A 87 16.13 -9.93 -19.63
N TRP A 88 14.93 -9.73 -20.17
CA TRP A 88 14.77 -9.33 -21.56
C TRP A 88 15.33 -7.93 -21.84
N TYR A 89 15.13 -6.98 -20.92
CA TYR A 89 15.71 -5.63 -21.00
C TYR A 89 17.23 -5.65 -20.85
N LEU A 90 17.76 -6.35 -19.85
CA LEU A 90 19.21 -6.49 -19.64
C LEU A 90 19.91 -7.08 -20.87
N ALA A 91 19.36 -8.15 -21.45
CA ALA A 91 19.91 -8.79 -22.64
C ALA A 91 19.95 -7.87 -23.88
N ARG A 92 19.22 -6.76 -23.87
CA ARG A 92 19.13 -5.78 -24.96
C ARG A 92 19.77 -4.43 -24.62
N GLY A 93 20.36 -4.30 -23.43
CA GLY A 93 20.91 -3.03 -22.96
C GLY A 93 19.85 -1.94 -22.79
N ILE A 94 18.58 -2.31 -22.59
CA ILE A 94 17.51 -1.33 -22.37
C ILE A 94 17.63 -0.81 -20.95
N LYS A 95 17.64 0.52 -20.82
CA LYS A 95 17.69 1.24 -19.54
C LYS A 95 16.31 1.27 -18.91
N TYR A 96 16.17 0.90 -17.65
CA TYR A 96 14.87 0.84 -17.00
C TYR A 96 14.88 1.18 -15.51
N PHE A 97 13.71 1.63 -15.05
CA PHE A 97 13.31 1.76 -13.66
C PHE A 97 11.86 1.25 -13.54
N LEU A 98 11.69 0.04 -13.01
CA LEU A 98 10.41 -0.66 -13.01
C LEU A 98 9.82 -0.75 -11.61
N PHE A 99 8.51 -0.64 -11.51
CA PHE A 99 7.79 -0.87 -10.26
C PHE A 99 7.83 -2.36 -9.92
N ALA A 100 7.92 -2.68 -8.63
CA ALA A 100 8.11 -4.02 -8.12
C ALA A 100 7.39 -4.23 -6.77
N PRO A 101 6.99 -5.47 -6.45
CA PRO A 101 6.41 -5.80 -5.14
C PRO A 101 7.47 -5.69 -4.04
N ALA A 102 7.20 -4.86 -3.01
CA ALA A 102 8.20 -4.54 -1.99
C ALA A 102 8.72 -5.75 -1.20
N MET A 103 7.86 -6.73 -0.91
CA MET A 103 8.19 -7.87 -0.04
C MET A 103 8.92 -9.00 -0.74
N THR A 104 8.80 -9.12 -2.06
CA THR A 104 9.37 -10.22 -2.85
C THR A 104 10.42 -9.74 -3.85
N ILE A 105 10.90 -8.51 -3.70
CA ILE A 105 11.85 -7.85 -4.62
C ILE A 105 13.14 -8.66 -4.82
N PHE A 106 13.62 -9.35 -3.78
CA PHE A 106 14.80 -10.23 -3.82
C PHE A 106 14.52 -11.67 -4.31
N GLY A 107 13.30 -11.94 -4.79
CA GLY A 107 12.89 -13.29 -5.18
C GLY A 107 13.51 -13.80 -6.49
N SER A 108 14.25 -12.97 -7.22
CA SER A 108 14.89 -13.33 -8.48
C SER A 108 16.35 -12.87 -8.50
N LYS A 109 17.26 -13.79 -8.84
CA LYS A 109 18.67 -13.47 -9.08
C LYS A 109 18.81 -12.87 -10.48
N ILE A 110 18.95 -11.55 -10.54
CA ILE A 110 19.08 -10.74 -11.75
C ILE A 110 20.14 -9.68 -11.47
N ASP A 111 20.90 -9.31 -12.51
CA ASP A 111 22.02 -8.38 -12.44
C ASP A 111 21.53 -6.94 -12.62
N ASP A 112 20.79 -6.47 -11.61
CA ASP A 112 20.23 -5.13 -11.48
C ASP A 112 20.11 -4.76 -9.99
N CYS A 113 19.68 -3.54 -9.71
CA CYS A 113 19.55 -3.02 -8.35
C CYS A 113 18.10 -3.06 -7.86
N ALA A 114 17.90 -3.55 -6.64
CA ALA A 114 16.65 -3.42 -5.91
C ALA A 114 16.57 -2.11 -5.12
N ILE A 115 15.58 -1.27 -5.43
CA ILE A 115 15.32 0.03 -4.82
C ILE A 115 14.18 -0.12 -3.78
N CYS A 116 14.57 -0.30 -2.53
CA CYS A 116 13.67 -0.58 -1.40
C CYS A 116 13.08 0.71 -0.81
N ALA A 117 11.98 1.20 -1.40
CA ALA A 117 11.20 2.33 -0.87
C ALA A 117 10.03 1.88 0.03
N GLY A 118 9.42 0.73 -0.28
CA GLY A 118 8.28 0.18 0.45
C GLY A 118 7.09 1.13 0.61
N ALA A 119 6.84 1.99 -0.39
CA ALA A 119 5.77 2.99 -0.38
C ALA A 119 4.38 2.35 -0.51
N SER A 120 3.37 2.92 0.16
CA SER A 120 1.98 2.50 -0.02
C SER A 120 1.39 3.24 -1.21
N ILE A 121 1.17 2.55 -2.33
CA ILE A 121 0.58 3.12 -3.53
C ILE A 121 -0.85 2.59 -3.71
N VAL A 122 -1.85 3.49 -3.68
CA VAL A 122 -3.23 3.24 -4.11
C VAL A 122 -3.31 3.40 -5.63
N TYR A 123 -3.53 2.30 -6.34
CA TYR A 123 -3.65 2.29 -7.80
C TYR A 123 -5.05 2.73 -8.25
N ALA A 124 -5.21 3.00 -9.55
CA ALA A 124 -6.49 3.48 -10.11
C ALA A 124 -7.70 2.55 -9.87
N ASN A 125 -7.49 1.27 -9.55
CA ASN A 125 -8.53 0.33 -9.16
C ASN A 125 -8.87 0.37 -7.66
N GLY A 126 -8.26 1.26 -6.88
CA GLY A 126 -8.41 1.37 -5.43
C GLY A 126 -7.57 0.38 -4.62
N ALA A 127 -6.75 -0.45 -5.25
CA ALA A 127 -5.86 -1.37 -4.54
C ALA A 127 -4.68 -0.61 -3.92
N GLU A 128 -4.51 -0.69 -2.61
CA GLU A 128 -3.30 -0.24 -1.92
C GLU A 128 -2.26 -1.35 -1.93
N VAL A 129 -1.11 -1.11 -2.55
CA VAL A 129 -0.01 -2.08 -2.67
C VAL A 129 1.27 -1.47 -2.10
N ARG A 130 2.07 -2.31 -1.43
CA ARG A 130 3.43 -1.93 -1.01
C ARG A 130 4.39 -2.09 -2.18
N THR A 131 4.82 -0.95 -2.72
CA THR A 131 5.61 -0.86 -3.95
C THR A 131 7.05 -0.45 -3.65
N SER A 132 7.97 -1.08 -4.36
CA SER A 132 9.40 -0.74 -4.46
C SER A 132 9.79 -0.79 -5.94
N PHE A 133 11.07 -0.70 -6.28
CA PHE A 133 11.47 -0.58 -7.68
C PHE A 133 12.72 -1.41 -7.99
N VAL A 134 12.94 -1.73 -9.26
CA VAL A 134 14.16 -2.39 -9.75
C VAL A 134 14.71 -1.62 -10.93
N THR A 135 16.03 -1.51 -11.02
CA THR A 135 16.67 -0.69 -12.07
C THR A 135 18.08 -1.17 -12.39
N ASN A 136 18.47 -1.05 -13.66
CA ASN A 136 19.86 -1.21 -14.10
C ASN A 136 20.62 0.12 -14.22
N LEU A 137 20.09 1.20 -13.63
CA LEU A 137 20.70 2.54 -13.66
C LEU A 137 21.63 2.80 -12.47
N ALA A 138 21.56 1.99 -11.41
CA ALA A 138 22.26 2.21 -10.15
C ALA A 138 23.69 1.65 -10.12
N GLY A 139 24.38 1.56 -11.27
CA GLY A 139 25.76 1.09 -11.36
C GLY A 139 25.95 -0.30 -10.73
N ASP A 140 26.97 -0.40 -9.87
CA ASP A 140 27.39 -1.67 -9.24
C ASP A 140 26.59 -2.03 -7.96
N TYR A 141 25.60 -1.23 -7.58
CA TYR A 141 24.78 -1.52 -6.41
C TYR A 141 23.74 -2.61 -6.72
N VAL A 142 23.64 -3.61 -5.83
CA VAL A 142 22.65 -4.70 -5.95
C VAL A 142 21.33 -4.42 -5.21
N ALA A 143 21.37 -3.57 -4.18
CA ALA A 143 20.21 -3.20 -3.39
C ALA A 143 20.46 -1.91 -2.59
N MET A 144 19.45 -1.06 -2.45
CA MET A 144 19.55 0.15 -1.64
C MET A 144 18.21 0.57 -1.03
N SER A 145 18.24 1.19 0.16
CA SER A 145 17.10 1.88 0.72
C SER A 145 17.10 3.33 0.23
N VAL A 146 15.94 3.83 -0.19
CA VAL A 146 15.85 5.16 -0.82
C VAL A 146 14.77 6.01 -0.14
N PRO A 147 15.07 6.62 1.02
CA PRO A 147 14.10 7.41 1.77
C PRO A 147 13.66 8.67 1.01
N GLY A 148 14.49 9.22 0.12
CA GLY A 148 14.15 10.35 -0.74
C GLY A 148 12.96 10.03 -1.66
N LEU A 149 13.09 8.96 -2.46
CA LEU A 149 12.01 8.44 -3.29
C LEU A 149 10.75 8.11 -2.48
N ARG A 150 10.93 7.51 -1.29
CA ARG A 150 9.79 7.21 -0.41
C ARG A 150 9.01 8.47 -0.03
N ARG A 151 9.70 9.54 0.36
CA ARG A 151 9.06 10.83 0.70
C ARG A 151 8.33 11.42 -0.50
N VAL A 152 8.98 11.45 -1.67
CA VAL A 152 8.37 11.94 -2.92
C VAL A 152 7.04 11.25 -3.22
N ILE A 153 6.99 9.92 -3.05
CA ILE A 153 5.76 9.14 -3.27
C ILE A 153 4.71 9.42 -2.20
N ASP A 154 5.11 9.46 -0.92
CA ASP A 154 4.19 9.72 0.20
C ASP A 154 3.56 11.12 0.08
N ASP A 155 4.35 12.14 -0.26
CA ASP A 155 3.88 13.52 -0.46
C ASP A 155 2.91 13.62 -1.64
N ALA A 156 3.23 12.96 -2.77
CA ALA A 156 2.36 12.94 -3.93
C ALA A 156 1.03 12.21 -3.64
N MET A 157 1.06 11.17 -2.79
CA MET A 157 -0.13 10.48 -2.33
C MET A 157 -0.99 11.30 -1.39
N GLU A 158 -0.36 12.03 -0.46
CA GLU A 158 -1.07 12.94 0.43
C GLU A 158 -1.76 14.05 -0.36
N ALA A 159 -1.06 14.64 -1.33
CA ALA A 159 -1.62 15.66 -2.22
C ALA A 159 -2.81 15.13 -3.04
N LEU A 160 -2.71 13.92 -3.60
CA LEU A 160 -3.82 13.28 -4.32
C LEU A 160 -5.01 12.99 -3.39
N ALA A 161 -4.76 12.50 -2.19
CA ALA A 161 -5.82 12.25 -1.22
C ALA A 161 -6.50 13.55 -0.73
N ALA A 162 -5.76 14.67 -0.65
CA ALA A 162 -6.30 15.97 -0.26
C ALA A 162 -7.24 16.56 -1.32
N THR A 163 -7.01 16.30 -2.61
CA THR A 163 -7.91 16.74 -3.68
C THR A 163 -9.17 15.88 -3.78
N GLU A 164 -9.09 14.60 -3.43
CA GLU A 164 -10.23 13.66 -3.49
C GLU A 164 -11.10 13.64 -2.21
N LYS A 165 -10.54 14.01 -1.05
CA LYS A 165 -11.30 14.01 0.20
C LYS A 165 -12.16 15.26 0.33
N LYS A 166 -13.48 15.05 0.43
CA LYS A 166 -14.29 15.88 1.32
C LYS A 166 -13.74 15.69 2.73
N GLU A 167 -13.12 16.71 3.31
CA GLU A 167 -12.76 16.70 4.72
C GLU A 167 -14.02 16.44 5.56
N LEU A 168 -14.16 15.20 6.02
CA LEU A 168 -15.12 14.87 7.03
C LEU A 168 -14.44 15.16 8.38
N PRO A 169 -15.00 16.07 9.19
CA PRO A 169 -14.43 16.38 10.50
C PRO A 169 -14.33 15.10 11.34
N ARG A 170 -13.15 14.87 11.91
CA ARG A 170 -12.95 13.80 12.88
C ARG A 170 -13.52 14.25 14.23
N TYR A 171 -14.45 13.47 14.76
CA TYR A 171 -15.04 13.72 16.08
C TYR A 171 -14.42 12.81 17.13
N GLU A 172 -14.03 13.40 18.27
CA GLU A 172 -13.76 12.65 19.49
C GLU A 172 -14.98 12.76 20.41
N TYR A 173 -15.38 11.63 21.00
CA TYR A 173 -16.51 11.58 21.91
C TYR A 173 -16.02 11.35 23.34
N PRO A 174 -16.72 11.90 24.35
CA PRO A 174 -16.46 11.58 25.75
C PRO A 174 -16.53 10.07 26.02
N ASP A 175 -15.84 9.58 27.06
CA ASP A 175 -15.77 8.15 27.38
C ASP A 175 -17.13 7.49 27.66
N ASN A 176 -18.12 8.29 28.05
CA ASN A 176 -19.50 7.85 28.28
C ASN A 176 -20.27 7.59 26.99
N VAL A 177 -19.74 7.95 25.83
CA VAL A 177 -20.36 7.69 24.53
C VAL A 177 -19.76 6.42 23.93
N VAL A 178 -20.63 5.49 23.60
CA VAL A 178 -20.26 4.22 22.96
C VAL A 178 -20.85 4.18 21.56
N THR A 179 -19.99 3.98 20.55
CA THR A 179 -20.39 3.80 19.15
C THR A 179 -20.09 2.37 18.68
N ALA A 180 -20.73 1.95 17.58
CA ALA A 180 -20.45 0.64 16.99
C ALA A 180 -18.97 0.50 16.58
N SER A 181 -18.37 1.55 16.00
CA SER A 181 -16.95 1.56 15.63
C SER A 181 -16.05 1.30 16.85
N MET A 182 -16.33 1.92 18.01
CA MET A 182 -15.56 1.67 19.23
C MET A 182 -15.66 0.22 19.70
N LEU A 183 -16.84 -0.40 19.63
CA LEU A 183 -17.02 -1.81 20.02
C LEU A 183 -16.35 -2.76 19.01
N ASN A 184 -16.37 -2.44 17.72
CA ASN A 184 -15.67 -3.21 16.70
C ASN A 184 -14.15 -3.22 16.93
N GLU A 185 -13.55 -2.06 17.25
CA GLU A 185 -12.12 -1.97 17.58
C GLU A 185 -11.76 -2.75 18.85
N LEU A 186 -12.61 -2.72 19.87
CA LEU A 186 -12.42 -3.55 21.07
C LEU A 186 -12.51 -5.05 20.77
N SER A 187 -13.46 -5.45 19.92
CA SER A 187 -13.59 -6.84 19.45
C SER A 187 -12.34 -7.29 18.69
N LYS A 188 -11.83 -6.46 17.78
CA LYS A 188 -10.57 -6.69 17.07
C LYS A 188 -9.38 -6.80 18.03
N GLY A 189 -9.39 -6.02 19.12
CA GLY A 189 -8.41 -6.09 20.21
C GLY A 189 -8.60 -7.26 21.17
N GLY A 190 -9.58 -8.13 20.95
CA GLY A 190 -9.87 -9.30 21.79
C GLY A 190 -10.47 -8.97 23.16
N GLU A 191 -11.13 -7.82 23.30
CA GLU A 191 -11.78 -7.39 24.55
C GLU A 191 -13.31 -7.46 24.44
N ALA A 192 -13.94 -8.20 25.35
CA ALA A 192 -15.38 -8.37 25.39
C ALA A 192 -16.05 -7.28 26.24
N VAL A 193 -16.75 -6.35 25.59
CA VAL A 193 -17.54 -5.31 26.25
C VAL A 193 -19.03 -5.52 25.98
N ARG A 194 -19.83 -5.53 27.05
CA ARG A 194 -21.30 -5.64 26.99
C ARG A 194 -21.96 -4.38 27.52
N ILE A 195 -22.92 -3.82 26.79
CA ILE A 195 -23.72 -2.66 27.22
C ILE A 195 -25.11 -3.15 27.66
N GLY A 196 -25.47 -2.90 28.92
CA GLY A 196 -26.73 -3.35 29.48
C GLY A 196 -27.89 -2.42 29.13
N ARG A 197 -29.03 -2.98 28.71
CA ARG A 197 -30.22 -2.21 28.29
C ARG A 197 -30.72 -1.23 29.36
N ARG A 198 -30.67 -1.63 30.65
CA ARG A 198 -31.12 -0.81 31.79
C ARG A 198 -30.09 0.24 32.24
N SER A 199 -28.84 0.12 31.77
CA SER A 199 -27.71 0.97 32.18
C SER A 199 -27.16 1.80 31.03
N SER A 200 -28.00 2.05 30.01
CA SER A 200 -27.62 2.80 28.82
C SER A 200 -28.80 3.56 28.24
N ALA A 201 -28.54 4.71 27.65
CA ALA A 201 -29.53 5.48 26.90
C ALA A 201 -29.09 5.58 25.43
N LYS A 202 -29.96 5.21 24.49
CA LYS A 202 -29.67 5.37 23.06
C LYS A 202 -29.65 6.85 22.72
N ILE A 203 -28.62 7.29 22.00
CA ILE A 203 -28.48 8.67 21.53
C ILE A 203 -28.17 8.71 20.04
N ALA A 204 -28.82 9.61 19.30
CA ALA A 204 -28.47 9.89 17.91
C ALA A 204 -27.41 11.01 17.79
N ARG A 205 -27.32 11.88 18.80
CA ARG A 205 -26.41 13.03 18.87
C ARG A 205 -26.20 13.44 20.33
N LEU A 206 -25.13 14.18 20.60
CA LEU A 206 -24.99 14.97 21.83
C LEU A 206 -25.60 16.37 21.64
N ASP A 207 -26.02 17.02 22.72
CA ASP A 207 -26.55 18.39 22.65
C ASP A 207 -25.51 19.39 22.10
N ALA A 208 -24.23 19.17 22.41
CA ALA A 208 -23.11 19.92 21.85
C ALA A 208 -22.99 19.79 20.31
N GLN A 209 -23.58 18.76 19.69
CA GLN A 209 -23.61 18.59 18.23
C GLN A 209 -24.82 19.27 17.58
N THR A 210 -25.78 19.77 18.36
CA THR A 210 -27.01 20.40 17.85
C THR A 210 -26.69 21.69 17.10
N SER A 211 -25.85 22.56 17.67
CA SER A 211 -25.46 23.85 17.07
C SER A 211 -24.76 23.68 15.72
N ILE A 212 -23.96 22.62 15.57
CA ILE A 212 -23.25 22.30 14.32
C ILE A 212 -24.08 21.44 13.34
N LYS A 213 -25.32 21.10 13.69
CA LYS A 213 -26.25 20.27 12.88
C LYS A 213 -25.64 18.92 12.47
N LYS A 214 -24.92 18.26 13.39
CA LYS A 214 -24.30 16.95 13.17
C LYS A 214 -24.85 15.90 14.12
N SER A 215 -24.64 14.63 13.79
CA SER A 215 -25.07 13.48 14.58
C SER A 215 -23.93 12.48 14.74
N ILE A 216 -24.10 11.51 15.63
CA ILE A 216 -23.23 10.34 15.72
C ILE A 216 -23.51 9.46 14.52
N PHE A 217 -22.48 9.11 13.75
CA PHE A 217 -22.63 8.23 12.59
C PHE A 217 -23.23 6.87 13.03
N GLY A 218 -24.41 6.55 12.50
CA GLY A 218 -25.15 5.34 12.84
C GLY A 218 -25.83 5.32 14.23
N SER A 219 -25.73 6.38 15.04
CA SER A 219 -26.12 6.46 16.46
C SER A 219 -25.19 5.76 17.47
N GLY A 220 -25.44 5.95 18.76
CA GLY A 220 -24.65 5.39 19.86
C GLY A 220 -25.42 5.28 21.16
N PHE A 221 -24.71 5.05 22.26
CA PHE A 221 -25.26 4.95 23.60
C PHE A 221 -24.51 5.84 24.59
N LEU A 222 -25.23 6.49 25.50
CA LEU A 222 -24.68 6.99 26.76
C LEU A 222 -24.64 5.87 27.78
N VAL A 223 -23.55 5.79 28.53
CA VAL A 223 -23.37 4.86 29.65
C VAL A 223 -22.91 5.61 30.90
N GLY A 224 -23.19 5.04 32.09
CA GLY A 224 -22.72 5.61 33.35
C GLY A 224 -21.19 5.55 33.49
N SER A 225 -20.64 6.39 34.37
CA SER A 225 -19.18 6.57 34.54
C SER A 225 -18.43 5.29 34.90
N ALA A 226 -19.02 4.41 35.72
CA ALA A 226 -18.42 3.11 36.02
C ALA A 226 -18.20 2.29 34.73
N LYS A 227 -19.22 2.26 33.86
CA LYS A 227 -19.14 1.53 32.59
C LYS A 227 -18.18 2.18 31.60
N ALA A 228 -18.16 3.52 31.55
CA ALA A 228 -17.19 4.27 30.75
C ALA A 228 -15.75 3.93 31.17
N SER A 229 -15.48 3.86 32.48
CA SER A 229 -14.18 3.46 33.02
C SER A 229 -13.78 2.04 32.61
N ASP A 230 -14.71 1.08 32.67
CA ASP A 230 -14.46 -0.30 32.21
C ASP A 230 -14.10 -0.35 30.72
N ILE A 231 -14.81 0.44 29.90
CA ILE A 231 -14.54 0.55 28.47
C ILE A 231 -13.17 1.18 28.22
N ALA A 232 -12.80 2.23 28.97
CA ALA A 232 -11.48 2.85 28.87
C ALA A 232 -10.37 1.87 29.24
N LYS A 233 -10.54 1.08 30.30
CA LYS A 233 -9.61 -0.01 30.67
C LYS A 233 -9.51 -1.07 29.56
N ALA A 234 -10.63 -1.47 28.97
CA ALA A 234 -10.64 -2.40 27.84
C ALA A 234 -9.89 -1.81 26.63
N LYS A 235 -10.09 -0.53 26.29
CA LYS A 235 -9.34 0.16 25.23
C LYS A 235 -7.83 0.15 25.50
N ALA A 236 -7.43 0.46 26.73
CA ALA A 236 -6.02 0.43 27.13
C ALA A 236 -5.41 -0.98 27.01
N LYS A 237 -6.14 -2.02 27.45
CA LYS A 237 -5.71 -3.40 27.36
C LYS A 237 -5.62 -3.91 25.92
N ALA A 238 -6.60 -3.60 25.08
CA ALA A 238 -6.56 -3.88 23.64
C ALA A 238 -5.33 -3.23 22.98
N LYS A 239 -5.05 -1.96 23.30
CA LYS A 239 -3.88 -1.22 22.81
C LYS A 239 -2.56 -1.82 23.31
N ALA A 240 -2.50 -2.25 24.57
CA ALA A 240 -1.32 -2.89 25.14
C ALA A 240 -1.03 -4.24 24.48
N LYS A 241 -2.06 -5.07 24.28
CA LYS A 241 -1.94 -6.34 23.55
C LYS A 241 -1.48 -6.15 22.11
N ALA A 242 -1.99 -5.13 21.41
CA ALA A 242 -1.54 -4.81 20.06
C ALA A 242 -0.05 -4.39 19.99
N LYS A 243 0.49 -3.86 21.10
CA LYS A 243 1.92 -3.49 21.22
C LYS A 243 2.82 -4.61 21.72
N ALA A 244 2.26 -5.62 22.40
CA ALA A 244 2.99 -6.79 22.86
C ALA A 244 3.29 -7.70 21.65
N LYS A 245 4.32 -7.38 20.89
CA LYS A 245 4.89 -8.27 19.89
C LYS A 245 5.58 -9.44 20.60
N ALA A 246 5.44 -10.65 20.06
CA ALA A 246 6.26 -11.78 20.49
C ALA A 246 7.75 -11.41 20.39
N ALA A 247 8.57 -11.88 21.34
CA ALA A 247 10.01 -11.71 21.25
C ALA A 247 10.51 -12.32 19.92
N PRO A 248 11.43 -11.64 19.21
CA PRO A 248 11.94 -12.15 17.94
C PRO A 248 12.70 -13.45 18.18
N LEU A 249 12.48 -14.45 17.33
CA LEU A 249 13.34 -15.61 17.27
C LEU A 249 14.66 -15.19 16.61
N VAL A 250 15.77 -15.39 17.32
CA VAL A 250 17.12 -15.03 16.85
C VAL A 250 17.76 -16.26 16.23
N PHE A 251 18.37 -16.10 15.04
CA PHE A 251 19.09 -17.15 14.33
C PHE A 251 20.59 -16.90 14.38
N GLU A 252 21.38 -17.97 14.52
CA GLU A 252 22.83 -17.91 14.49
C GLU A 252 23.39 -18.21 13.10
N LEU A 253 24.52 -17.59 12.75
CA LEU A 253 25.25 -17.88 11.52
C LEU A 253 26.00 -19.21 11.63
N SER A 254 25.79 -20.07 10.64
CA SER A 254 26.54 -21.32 10.46
C SER A 254 28.01 -21.06 10.10
N GLN A 255 28.86 -22.08 10.27
CA GLN A 255 30.27 -22.00 9.86
C GLN A 255 30.45 -21.67 8.37
N ARG A 256 29.58 -22.21 7.50
CA ARG A 256 29.59 -21.92 6.06
C ARG A 256 29.32 -20.45 5.79
N GLU A 257 28.34 -19.85 6.47
CA GLU A 257 27.99 -18.43 6.28
C GLU A 257 29.07 -17.50 6.81
N ARG A 258 29.70 -17.85 7.93
CA ARG A 258 30.87 -17.11 8.45
C ARG A 258 32.05 -17.15 7.47
N ALA A 259 32.33 -18.30 6.86
CA ALA A 259 33.37 -18.40 5.85
C ALA A 259 33.08 -17.55 4.59
N ILE A 260 31.80 -17.40 4.21
CA ILE A 260 31.40 -16.47 3.14
C ILE A 260 31.71 -15.03 3.55
N ILE A 261 31.37 -14.63 4.77
CA ILE A 261 31.67 -13.30 5.31
C ILE A 261 33.19 -13.05 5.31
N ASP A 262 34.00 -14.01 5.79
CA ASP A 262 35.47 -13.88 5.79
C ASP A 262 36.05 -13.65 4.38
N ILE A 263 35.46 -14.27 3.35
CA ILE A 263 35.86 -14.05 1.96
C ILE A 263 35.46 -12.64 1.50
N LEU A 264 34.27 -12.17 1.89
CA LEU A 264 33.78 -10.83 1.56
C LEU A 264 34.63 -9.76 2.25
N ASP A 265 34.97 -9.93 3.53
CA ASP A 265 35.81 -8.99 4.29
C ASP A 265 37.21 -8.81 3.66
N ARG A 266 37.77 -9.88 3.07
CA ARG A 266 39.04 -9.80 2.35
C ARG A 266 38.93 -9.15 0.97
N LYS A 267 37.74 -9.19 0.35
CA LYS A 267 37.46 -8.60 -0.96
C LYS A 267 37.01 -7.14 -0.87
N GLY A 268 36.30 -6.79 0.19
CA GLY A 268 35.62 -5.51 0.41
C GLY A 268 36.39 -4.53 1.27
N GLY A 269 37.72 -4.51 1.14
CA GLY A 269 38.51 -3.37 1.61
C GLY A 269 38.35 -2.23 0.61
N GLU A 270 37.32 -1.41 0.79
CA GLU A 270 37.35 -0.01 0.39
C GLU A 270 38.17 0.81 1.39
#